data_AF-A0A1V0Q276-F1
#
_entry.id   AF-A0A1V0Q276-F1
#
_cell.length_a   1.000
_cell.length_b   1.000
_cell.length_c   1.000
_cell.angle_alpha   90.00
_cell.angle_beta   90.00
_cell.angle_gamma   90.00
#
_symmetry.space_group_name_H-M   'P 1'
#
loop_
_entity.id
_entity.type
_entity.pdbx_description
1 polymer ?
#
loop_
_entity_poly.entity_id
_entity_poly.type
_entity_poly.pdbx_seq_one_letter_code
_entity_poly.pdbx_strand_id
1 'polypeptide(L)'
;MSGRDCERSLEPGDVPVSNAGFDTLEHAALTVARYYFQSFAFPKSEGWVKGFALAEHNFHPRAVPAKASEVAVAILAAVQEMRAARKSGFRFSNPDCAGCARVLCGPERHFMEVLTALRRGSRSHAHTAALLLCEGNPTQPFLRAMEDLVGPVRTKGVKNGKIS
;
A
#
# COMPACT_ATOMS: atom_id res chain seq x y z
N MET A 1 -4.31 -12.02 -16.15
CA MET A 1 -3.19 -12.92 -16.48
C MET A 1 -2.71 -13.59 -15.20
N SER A 2 -3.12 -14.83 -14.97
CA SER A 2 -2.69 -15.67 -13.84
C SER A 2 -1.80 -16.79 -14.40
N GLY A 3 -0.48 -16.62 -14.30
CA GLY A 3 0.48 -17.68 -14.59
C GLY A 3 0.83 -18.41 -13.30
N ARG A 4 0.67 -19.73 -13.27
CA ARG A 4 1.11 -20.57 -12.14
C ARG A 4 2.64 -20.59 -12.02
N ASP A 5 3.33 -20.39 -13.15
CA ASP A 5 4.77 -20.28 -13.25
C ASP A 5 5.12 -18.90 -13.81
N CYS A 6 5.43 -17.97 -12.93
CA CYS A 6 5.81 -16.63 -13.31
C CYS A 6 7.33 -16.56 -13.45
N GLU A 7 7.81 -16.43 -14.69
CA GLU A 7 9.23 -16.22 -15.02
C GLU A 7 9.67 -14.77 -14.80
N ARG A 8 9.14 -14.09 -13.78
CA ARG A 8 9.51 -12.70 -13.50
C ARG A 8 11.01 -12.64 -13.16
N SER A 9 11.77 -11.99 -14.02
CA SER A 9 13.13 -11.55 -13.70
C SER A 9 13.07 -10.32 -12.78
N LEU A 10 13.96 -10.27 -11.78
CA LEU A 10 14.10 -9.11 -10.91
C LEU A 10 14.83 -7.99 -11.66
N GLU A 11 14.24 -6.80 -11.65
CA GLU A 11 14.90 -5.60 -12.17
C GLU A 11 15.75 -4.92 -11.08
N PRO A 12 16.74 -4.08 -11.45
CA PRO A 12 17.47 -3.27 -10.49
C PRO A 12 16.52 -2.48 -9.59
N GLY A 13 16.68 -2.65 -8.27
CA GLY A 13 15.85 -2.00 -7.26
C GLY A 13 14.56 -2.76 -6.90
N ASP A 14 14.29 -3.93 -7.48
CA ASP A 14 13.29 -4.86 -6.97
C ASP A 14 13.84 -5.57 -5.72
N VAL A 15 12.98 -5.76 -4.70
CA VAL A 15 13.34 -6.48 -3.47
C VAL A 15 12.24 -7.49 -3.11
N PRO A 16 12.56 -8.63 -2.47
CA PRO A 16 11.53 -9.50 -1.91
C PRO A 16 10.68 -8.75 -0.88
N VAL A 17 9.36 -8.90 -0.94
CA VAL A 17 8.43 -8.31 0.05
C VAL A 17 8.77 -8.79 1.46
N SER A 18 9.23 -10.04 1.61
CA SER A 18 9.70 -10.61 2.88
C SER A 18 10.83 -9.82 3.54
N ASN A 19 11.61 -9.08 2.75
CA ASN A 19 12.76 -8.31 3.25
C ASN A 19 12.39 -6.87 3.58
N ALA A 20 11.15 -6.44 3.31
CA ALA A 20 10.71 -5.06 3.52
C ALA A 20 10.34 -4.74 4.99
N GLY A 21 10.27 -5.76 5.84
CA GLY A 21 9.96 -5.59 7.27
C GLY A 21 8.55 -5.06 7.54
N PHE A 22 7.59 -5.37 6.66
CA PHE A 22 6.20 -4.96 6.80
C PHE A 22 5.47 -5.81 7.85
N ASP A 23 4.60 -5.19 8.64
CA ASP A 23 3.63 -5.92 9.47
C ASP A 23 2.46 -6.47 8.62
N THR A 24 1.56 -7.24 9.21
CA THR A 24 0.41 -7.84 8.49
C THR A 24 -0.50 -6.78 7.87
N LEU A 25 -0.70 -5.63 8.53
CA LEU A 25 -1.55 -4.55 8.03
C LEU A 25 -0.88 -3.81 6.87
N GLU A 26 0.44 -3.62 6.92
CA GLU A 26 1.25 -3.04 5.85
C GLU A 26 1.26 -3.96 4.62
N HIS A 27 1.36 -5.28 4.80
CA HIS A 27 1.20 -6.25 3.71
C HIS A 27 -0.20 -6.20 3.08
N ALA A 28 -1.24 -6.12 3.90
CA ALA A 28 -2.62 -6.00 3.43
C ALA A 28 -2.81 -4.69 2.64
N ALA A 29 -2.30 -3.58 3.15
CA ALA A 29 -2.38 -2.27 2.50
C ALA A 29 -1.69 -2.26 1.13
N LEU A 30 -0.48 -2.83 1.03
CA LEU A 30 0.22 -3.00 -0.25
C LEU A 30 -0.62 -3.80 -1.25
N THR A 31 -1.21 -4.91 -0.80
CA THR A 31 -1.97 -5.80 -1.68
C THR A 31 -3.27 -5.15 -2.16
N VAL A 32 -3.97 -4.43 -1.29
CA VAL A 32 -5.14 -3.61 -1.67
C VAL A 32 -4.73 -2.51 -2.66
N ALA A 33 -3.64 -1.79 -2.40
CA ALA A 33 -3.13 -0.77 -3.31
C ALA A 33 -2.81 -1.35 -4.70
N ARG A 34 -2.20 -2.55 -4.76
CA ARG A 34 -1.94 -3.27 -6.04
C ARG A 34 -3.21 -3.56 -6.83
N TYR A 35 -4.30 -3.93 -6.17
CA TYR A 35 -5.59 -4.11 -6.84
C TYR A 35 -6.16 -2.80 -7.39
N TYR A 36 -5.94 -1.68 -6.72
CA TYR A 36 -6.30 -0.37 -7.27
C TYR A 36 -5.39 0.03 -8.44
N PHE A 37 -4.07 -0.19 -8.35
CA PHE A 37 -3.16 0.02 -9.48
C PHE A 37 -3.60 -0.81 -10.70
N GLN A 38 -3.94 -2.07 -10.50
CA GLN A 38 -4.46 -2.96 -11.54
C GLN A 38 -5.77 -2.44 -12.14
N SER A 39 -6.68 -1.91 -11.32
CA SER A 39 -7.95 -1.36 -11.80
C SER A 39 -7.75 -0.15 -12.70
N PHE A 40 -6.81 0.73 -12.36
CA PHE A 40 -6.51 1.90 -13.20
C PHE A 40 -5.72 1.54 -14.46
N ALA A 41 -4.85 0.53 -14.40
CA ALA A 41 -4.08 0.06 -15.57
C ALA A 41 -4.92 -0.81 -16.51
N PHE A 42 -5.83 -1.62 -15.96
CA PHE A 42 -6.67 -2.58 -16.67
C PHE A 42 -8.11 -2.53 -16.13
N PRO A 43 -8.95 -1.57 -16.55
CA PRO A 43 -10.29 -1.36 -15.98
C PRO A 43 -11.20 -2.61 -16.01
N LYS A 44 -11.05 -3.46 -17.05
CA LYS A 44 -11.81 -4.72 -17.19
C LYS A 44 -11.41 -5.82 -16.19
N SER A 45 -10.36 -5.62 -15.39
CA SER A 45 -9.93 -6.58 -14.37
C SER A 45 -10.85 -6.59 -13.14
N GLU A 46 -11.61 -5.51 -12.94
CA GLU A 46 -12.44 -5.31 -11.74
C GLU A 46 -11.64 -5.47 -10.42
N GLY A 47 -10.33 -5.19 -10.46
CA GLY A 47 -9.43 -5.38 -9.32
C GLY A 47 -9.92 -4.70 -8.04
N TRP A 48 -10.62 -3.57 -8.16
CA TRP A 48 -11.18 -2.79 -7.05
C TRP A 48 -12.15 -3.62 -6.20
N VAL A 49 -12.92 -4.54 -6.81
CA VAL A 49 -13.81 -5.48 -6.08
C VAL A 49 -12.98 -6.39 -5.19
N LYS A 50 -11.88 -6.96 -5.72
CA LYS A 50 -10.94 -7.76 -4.94
C LYS A 50 -10.23 -6.94 -3.86
N GLY A 51 -9.90 -5.69 -4.15
CA GLY A 51 -9.32 -4.75 -3.19
C GLY A 51 -10.23 -4.52 -1.99
N PHE A 52 -11.52 -4.26 -2.22
CA PHE A 52 -12.50 -4.12 -1.13
C PHE A 52 -12.69 -5.43 -0.36
N ALA A 53 -12.85 -6.57 -1.04
CA ALA A 53 -13.00 -7.86 -0.37
C ALA A 53 -11.79 -8.21 0.51
N LEU A 54 -10.57 -7.91 0.03
CA LEU A 54 -9.34 -8.11 0.78
C LEU A 54 -9.25 -7.16 1.99
N ALA A 55 -9.70 -5.91 1.85
CA ALA A 55 -9.74 -4.97 2.95
C ALA A 55 -10.70 -5.46 4.06
N GLU A 56 -11.91 -5.89 3.70
CA GLU A 56 -12.88 -6.48 4.65
C GLU A 56 -12.30 -7.69 5.40
N HIS A 57 -11.54 -8.53 4.72
CA HIS A 57 -10.90 -9.68 5.34
C HIS A 57 -9.80 -9.32 6.34
N ASN A 58 -8.93 -8.36 6.00
CA ASN A 58 -7.71 -8.07 6.77
C ASN A 58 -7.87 -6.94 7.79
N PHE A 59 -8.75 -5.97 7.55
CA PHE A 59 -8.97 -4.81 8.41
C PHE A 59 -10.23 -4.96 9.25
N HIS A 60 -10.41 -6.14 9.84
CA HIS A 60 -11.57 -6.43 10.68
C HIS A 60 -11.51 -5.68 12.03
N PRO A 61 -12.64 -5.47 12.74
CA PRO A 61 -12.70 -4.65 13.96
C PRO A 61 -11.85 -5.11 15.15
N ARG A 62 -11.29 -6.32 15.09
CA ARG A 62 -10.33 -6.81 16.11
C ARG A 62 -8.89 -6.44 15.78
N ALA A 63 -8.55 -6.21 14.52
CA ALA A 63 -7.21 -5.83 14.08
C ALA A 63 -7.00 -4.32 14.13
N VAL A 64 -7.99 -3.56 13.65
CA VAL A 64 -7.95 -2.08 13.57
C VAL A 64 -9.21 -1.46 14.20
N PRO A 65 -9.15 -0.19 14.64
CA PRO A 65 -10.31 0.53 15.18
C PRO A 65 -11.28 1.03 14.10
N ALA A 66 -10.80 1.34 12.89
CA ALA A 66 -11.62 1.82 11.79
C ALA A 66 -12.42 0.70 11.11
N LYS A 67 -13.41 1.07 10.31
CA LYS A 67 -14.10 0.11 9.44
C LYS A 67 -13.20 -0.27 8.27
N ALA A 68 -13.27 -1.51 7.80
CA ALA A 68 -12.49 -1.96 6.65
C ALA A 68 -12.74 -1.13 5.39
N SER A 69 -13.99 -0.72 5.16
CA SER A 69 -14.35 0.19 4.06
C SER A 69 -13.66 1.56 4.15
N GLU A 70 -13.49 2.12 5.34
CA GLU A 70 -12.77 3.38 5.56
C GLU A 70 -11.29 3.23 5.20
N VAL A 71 -10.68 2.10 5.58
CA VAL A 71 -9.29 1.78 5.22
C VAL A 71 -9.14 1.64 3.70
N ALA A 72 -10.03 0.88 3.06
CA ALA A 72 -10.03 0.71 1.61
C ALA A 72 -10.14 2.05 0.85
N VAL A 73 -11.09 2.90 1.25
CA VAL A 73 -11.27 4.23 0.65
C VAL A 73 -10.05 5.12 0.88
N ALA A 74 -9.43 5.10 2.07
CA ALA A 74 -8.22 5.86 2.35
C ALA A 74 -7.03 5.41 1.50
N ILE A 75 -6.86 4.09 1.29
CA ILE A 75 -5.85 3.56 0.35
C ILE A 75 -6.14 4.06 -1.06
N LEU A 76 -7.40 3.99 -1.52
CA LEU A 76 -7.79 4.47 -2.86
C LEU A 76 -7.51 5.97 -3.03
N ALA A 77 -7.78 6.79 -2.01
CA ALA A 77 -7.48 8.22 -2.02
C ALA A 77 -5.97 8.47 -2.19
N ALA A 78 -5.13 7.78 -1.41
CA ALA A 78 -3.68 7.87 -1.55
C ALA A 78 -3.18 7.47 -2.95
N VAL A 79 -3.77 6.41 -3.54
CA VAL A 79 -3.46 6.00 -4.92
C VAL A 79 -3.84 7.08 -5.93
N GLN A 80 -5.02 7.70 -5.79
CA GLN A 80 -5.48 8.75 -6.70
C GLN A 80 -4.62 10.00 -6.63
N GLU A 81 -4.27 10.47 -5.43
CA GLU A 81 -3.41 11.64 -5.26
C GLU A 81 -1.99 11.38 -5.80
N MET A 82 -1.46 10.17 -5.60
CA MET A 82 -0.19 9.76 -6.23
C MET A 82 -0.28 9.80 -7.76
N ARG A 83 -1.38 9.30 -8.34
CA ARG A 83 -1.61 9.34 -9.79
C ARG A 83 -1.76 10.76 -10.32
N ALA A 84 -2.38 11.66 -9.57
CA ALA A 84 -2.53 13.07 -9.95
C ALA A 84 -1.19 13.81 -9.93
N ALA A 85 -0.28 13.45 -9.03
CA ALA A 85 1.03 14.07 -8.91
C ALA A 85 2.05 13.55 -9.93
N ARG A 86 2.02 12.25 -10.28
CA ARG A 86 3.00 11.63 -11.17
C ARG A 86 2.72 11.93 -12.65
N LYS A 87 3.80 12.08 -13.43
CA LYS A 87 3.71 12.24 -14.89
C LYS A 87 4.09 10.95 -15.63
N SER A 88 5.01 10.17 -15.07
CA SER A 88 5.42 8.90 -15.66
C SER A 88 4.52 7.73 -15.24
N GLY A 89 4.59 6.63 -15.99
CA GLY A 89 3.91 5.39 -15.62
C GLY A 89 4.31 4.90 -14.22
N PHE A 90 3.36 4.29 -13.51
CA PHE A 90 3.64 3.65 -12.22
C PHE A 90 3.80 2.15 -12.43
N ARG A 91 5.02 1.63 -12.24
CA ARG A 91 5.30 0.18 -12.26
C ARG A 91 4.83 -0.44 -10.96
N PHE A 92 4.11 -1.55 -11.03
CA PHE A 92 3.64 -2.32 -9.88
C PHE A 92 3.67 -3.82 -10.15
N SER A 93 3.68 -4.62 -9.10
CA SER A 93 3.61 -6.07 -9.16
C SER A 93 2.17 -6.55 -9.27
N ASN A 94 1.90 -7.45 -10.21
CA ASN A 94 0.57 -8.03 -10.41
C ASN A 94 0.13 -8.81 -9.15
N PRO A 95 -0.97 -8.41 -8.47
CA PRO A 95 -1.44 -9.09 -7.26
C PRO A 95 -2.01 -10.49 -7.53
N ASP A 96 -2.45 -10.78 -8.75
CA ASP A 96 -3.01 -12.09 -9.16
C ASP A 96 -1.94 -13.10 -9.59
N CYS A 97 -0.66 -12.75 -9.47
CA CYS A 97 0.46 -13.58 -9.88
C CYS A 97 1.35 -13.90 -8.66
N ALA A 98 1.44 -15.18 -8.29
CA ALA A 98 2.15 -15.61 -7.09
C ALA A 98 3.64 -15.23 -7.07
N GLY A 99 4.29 -15.23 -8.24
CA GLY A 99 5.68 -14.76 -8.39
C GLY A 99 5.79 -13.24 -8.22
N CYS A 100 5.02 -12.47 -9.00
CA CYS A 100 5.04 -11.01 -8.93
C CYS A 100 4.68 -10.48 -7.54
N ALA A 101 3.65 -11.06 -6.88
CA ALA A 101 3.17 -10.58 -5.59
C ALA A 101 4.24 -10.65 -4.48
N ARG A 102 5.25 -11.51 -4.62
CA ARG A 102 6.39 -11.63 -3.68
C ARG A 102 7.48 -10.58 -3.90
N VAL A 103 7.40 -9.80 -4.98
CA VAL A 103 8.41 -8.79 -5.34
C VAL A 103 7.83 -7.41 -5.11
N LEU A 104 8.57 -6.56 -4.42
CA LEU A 104 8.30 -5.15 -4.24
C LEU A 104 9.14 -4.36 -5.24
N CYS A 105 8.49 -3.66 -6.17
CA CYS A 105 9.20 -2.83 -7.13
C CYS A 105 9.54 -1.45 -6.54
N GLY A 106 10.40 -0.68 -7.22
CA GLY A 106 10.85 0.64 -6.76
C GLY A 106 9.73 1.62 -6.39
N PRO A 107 8.75 1.90 -7.27
CA PRO A 107 7.64 2.80 -6.96
C PRO A 107 6.74 2.30 -5.81
N GLU A 108 6.45 1.00 -5.75
CA GLU A 108 5.71 0.41 -4.63
C GLU A 108 6.46 0.58 -3.31
N ARG A 109 7.78 0.41 -3.33
CA ARG A 109 8.62 0.62 -2.15
C ARG A 109 8.49 2.05 -1.64
N HIS A 110 8.62 3.07 -2.50
CA HIS A 110 8.47 4.46 -2.07
C HIS A 110 7.05 4.77 -1.58
N PHE A 111 6.02 4.21 -2.21
CA PHE A 111 4.64 4.32 -1.70
C PHE A 111 4.53 3.75 -0.27
N MET A 112 5.07 2.56 -0.04
CA MET A 112 5.04 1.94 1.29
C MET A 112 5.98 2.60 2.31
N GLU A 113 7.13 3.14 1.90
CA GLU A 113 8.03 3.93 2.74
C GLU A 113 7.31 5.14 3.33
N VAL A 114 6.47 5.83 2.56
CA VAL A 114 5.64 6.93 3.07
C VAL A 114 4.68 6.43 4.16
N LEU A 115 3.92 5.36 3.90
CA LEU A 115 2.96 4.82 4.86
C LEU A 115 3.65 4.36 6.15
N THR A 116 4.70 3.55 6.02
CA THR A 116 5.44 3.00 7.16
C THR A 116 6.15 4.10 7.95
N ALA A 117 6.74 5.10 7.30
CA ALA A 117 7.37 6.23 7.97
C ALA A 117 6.36 7.07 8.76
N LEU A 118 5.18 7.36 8.20
CA LEU A 118 4.13 8.07 8.93
C LEU A 118 3.60 7.27 10.12
N ARG A 119 3.37 5.95 9.95
CA ARG A 119 2.99 5.05 11.05
C ARG A 119 4.01 5.05 12.18
N ARG A 120 5.29 5.15 11.84
CA ARG A 120 6.44 5.18 12.77
C ARG A 120 6.79 6.59 13.25
N GLY A 121 6.05 7.62 12.85
CA GLY A 121 6.26 9.02 13.28
C GLY A 121 7.43 9.75 12.59
N SER A 122 8.04 9.17 11.56
CA SER A 122 9.16 9.76 10.82
C SER A 122 8.69 10.61 9.63
N ARG A 123 8.17 11.82 9.91
CA ARG A 123 7.62 12.71 8.88
C ARG A 123 8.64 13.12 7.82
N SER A 124 9.88 13.40 8.21
CA SER A 124 10.93 13.78 7.27
C SER A 124 11.21 12.68 6.24
N HIS A 125 11.27 11.42 6.69
CA HIS A 125 11.43 10.27 5.80
C HIS A 125 10.23 10.11 4.86
N ALA A 126 9.01 10.26 5.39
CA ALA A 126 7.80 10.23 4.56
C ALA A 126 7.83 11.30 3.47
N HIS A 127 8.27 12.52 3.80
CA HIS A 127 8.37 13.60 2.83
C HIS A 127 9.41 13.31 1.73
N THR A 128 10.60 12.81 2.09
CA THR A 128 11.62 12.41 1.12
C THR A 128 11.13 11.30 0.19
N ALA A 129 10.50 10.25 0.73
CA ALA A 129 9.95 9.16 -0.07
C ALA A 129 8.82 9.65 -1.00
N ALA A 130 7.96 10.56 -0.52
CA ALA A 130 6.93 11.18 -1.34
C ALA A 130 7.51 12.02 -2.49
N LEU A 131 8.59 12.77 -2.27
CA LEU A 131 9.26 13.53 -3.33
C LEU A 131 9.82 12.62 -4.42
N LEU A 132 10.44 11.50 -4.04
CA LEU A 132 10.91 10.48 -4.99
C LEU A 132 9.75 9.85 -5.75
N LEU A 133 8.67 9.49 -5.05
CA LEU A 133 7.49 8.88 -5.64
C LEU A 133 6.74 9.82 -6.59
N CYS A 134 6.63 11.09 -6.25
CA CYS A 134 5.93 12.09 -7.06
C CYS A 134 6.85 12.78 -8.06
N GLU A 135 8.10 12.34 -8.22
CA GLU A 135 9.04 12.86 -9.22
C GLU A 135 9.32 14.36 -9.06
N GLY A 136 9.33 14.85 -7.81
CA GLY A 136 9.46 16.27 -7.49
C GLY A 136 8.22 17.14 -7.76
N ASN A 137 7.12 16.55 -8.24
CA ASN A 137 5.83 17.26 -8.37
C ASN A 137 5.18 17.48 -6.97
N PRO A 138 4.14 18.32 -6.85
CA PRO A 138 3.50 18.60 -5.56
C PRO A 138 3.05 17.34 -4.80
N THR A 139 3.63 17.10 -3.62
CA THR A 139 3.41 15.91 -2.79
C THR A 139 2.33 16.08 -1.73
N GLN A 140 1.90 17.31 -1.45
CA GLN A 140 1.09 17.60 -0.25
C GLN A 140 -0.30 16.98 -0.25
N PRO A 141 -1.03 16.90 -1.38
CA PRO A 141 -2.28 16.13 -1.43
C PRO A 141 -2.07 14.64 -1.11
N PHE A 142 -1.03 14.03 -1.69
CA PHE A 142 -0.68 12.63 -1.46
C PHE A 142 -0.26 12.37 0.00
N LEU A 143 0.58 13.24 0.58
CA LEU A 143 0.99 13.11 1.98
C LEU A 143 -0.21 13.21 2.93
N ARG A 144 -1.14 14.13 2.69
CA ARG A 144 -2.39 14.23 3.47
C ARG A 144 -3.23 12.96 3.38
N ALA A 145 -3.43 12.44 2.17
CA ALA A 145 -4.16 11.18 1.98
C ALA A 145 -3.48 9.99 2.70
N MET A 146 -2.14 9.97 2.75
CA MET A 146 -1.38 8.95 3.49
C MET A 146 -1.47 9.14 5.02
N GLU A 147 -1.50 10.38 5.52
CA GLU A 147 -1.75 10.68 6.94
C GLU A 147 -3.16 10.24 7.36
N ASP A 148 -4.16 10.51 6.51
CA ASP A 148 -5.54 10.07 6.71
C ASP A 148 -5.66 8.54 6.71
N LEU A 149 -4.79 7.82 5.98
CA LEU A 149 -4.69 6.36 6.00
C LEU A 149 -4.01 5.82 7.27
N VAL A 150 -3.06 6.55 7.86
CA VAL A 150 -2.32 6.08 9.04
C VAL A 150 -3.25 5.88 10.24
N GLY A 151 -4.21 6.79 10.44
CA GLY A 151 -5.18 6.69 11.54
C GLY A 151 -5.94 5.35 11.55
N PRO A 152 -6.65 5.02 10.45
CA PRO A 152 -7.38 3.77 10.28
C PRO A 152 -6.53 2.51 10.43
N VAL A 153 -5.27 2.52 10.00
CA VAL A 153 -4.41 1.31 10.00
C VAL A 153 -3.67 1.11 11.34
N ARG A 154 -3.86 1.96 12.35
CA ARG A 154 -3.21 1.78 13.66
C ARG A 154 -3.66 0.49 14.35
N THR A 155 -2.70 -0.32 14.81
CA THR A 155 -2.99 -1.49 15.64
C THR A 155 -3.67 -1.06 16.93
N LYS A 156 -4.71 -1.78 17.36
CA LYS A 156 -5.21 -1.63 18.73
C LYS A 156 -4.09 -1.99 19.70
N GLY A 157 -3.67 -1.05 20.54
CA GLY A 157 -2.75 -1.32 21.62
C GLY A 157 -3.31 -2.45 22.49
N VAL A 158 -2.56 -3.54 22.64
CA VAL A 158 -2.88 -4.59 23.62
C VAL A 158 -2.88 -3.89 24.98
N LYS A 159 -4.06 -3.79 25.62
CA LYS A 159 -4.12 -3.41 27.03
C LYS A 159 -3.41 -4.52 27.79
N ASN A 160 -2.18 -4.28 28.23
CA ASN A 160 -1.51 -5.16 29.18
C ASN A 160 -2.42 -5.27 30.41
N GLY A 161 -3.03 -6.43 30.57
CA GLY A 161 -3.83 -6.75 31.73
C GLY A 161 -2.95 -6.64 32.96
N LYS A 162 -3.27 -5.70 33.85
CA LYS A 162 -2.85 -5.78 35.24
C LYS A 162 -3.50 -7.03 35.83
N ILE A 163 -2.69 -8.05 36.08
CA ILE A 163 -3.06 -9.12 37.02
C ILE A 163 -3.02 -8.44 38.39
N SER A 164 -4.19 -8.42 39.03
CA SER A 164 -4.41 -7.93 40.39
C SER A 164 -3.73 -8.83 41.41
#